data_AF-A0A928E8E9-F1
#
_entry.id   AF-A0A928E8E9-F1
#
_cell.length_a   1.000
_cell.length_b   1.000
_cell.length_c   1.000
_cell.angle_alpha   90.00
_cell.angle_beta   90.00
_cell.angle_gamma   90.00
#
_symmetry.space_group_name_H-M   'P 1'
#
loop_
_entity.id
_entity.type
_entity.pdbx_description
1 polymer ?
#
loop_
_entity_poly.entity_id
_entity_poly.type
_entity_poly.pdbx_seq_one_letter_code
_entity_poly.pdbx_strand_id
1 'polypeptide(L)'
;MNDTNLKKLSPSEAREYGRKGGIASGEARRAKAQIRAALEIALSQDYTDFYGRTMTNSEAIAAAMIDAARAGDVSAARFIRDTCEGVPVQRIEQTYIPQEVYDEVERLLCGESEE
;
A
#
# COMPACT_ATOMS: atom_id res chain seq x y z
N MET A 1 28.66 5.35 -12.83
CA MET A 1 27.37 6.06 -12.94
C MET A 1 26.97 6.05 -14.41
N ASN A 2 25.73 5.68 -14.74
CA ASN A 2 25.29 5.65 -16.13
C ASN A 2 24.80 7.07 -16.52
N ASP A 3 25.75 7.92 -16.88
CA ASP A 3 25.54 9.37 -17.10
C ASP A 3 24.73 9.69 -18.37
N THR A 4 24.37 8.68 -19.16
CA THR A 4 23.60 8.83 -20.41
C THR A 4 22.09 8.93 -20.19
N ASN A 5 21.57 8.55 -19.02
CA ASN A 5 20.13 8.50 -18.74
C ASN A 5 19.60 9.55 -17.74
N LEU A 6 20.46 10.22 -16.97
CA LEU A 6 20.03 11.22 -15.98
C LEU A 6 20.34 12.65 -16.43
N LYS A 7 19.29 13.46 -16.59
CA LYS A 7 19.42 14.90 -16.86
C LYS A 7 19.79 15.63 -15.56
N LYS A 8 21.02 16.12 -15.46
CA LYS A 8 21.44 16.97 -14.32
C LYS A 8 20.82 18.37 -14.46
N LEU A 9 20.00 18.75 -13.48
CA LEU A 9 19.40 20.07 -13.38
C LEU A 9 20.44 21.10 -12.93
N SER A 10 20.31 22.35 -13.41
CA SER A 10 21.07 23.46 -12.83
C SER A 10 20.65 23.74 -11.39
N PRO A 11 21.49 24.38 -10.56
CA PRO A 11 21.15 24.70 -9.18
C PRO A 11 19.87 25.54 -9.03
N SER A 12 19.59 26.44 -9.99
CA SER A 12 18.36 27.25 -9.99
C SER A 12 17.12 26.43 -10.32
N GLU A 13 17.19 25.58 -11.35
CA GLU A 13 16.09 24.69 -11.71
C GLU A 13 15.77 23.69 -10.59
N ALA A 14 16.80 23.09 -9.99
CA ALA A 14 16.62 22.18 -8.85
C ALA A 14 15.92 22.86 -7.67
N ARG A 15 16.28 24.12 -7.37
CA ARG A 15 15.62 24.92 -6.33
C ARG A 15 14.16 25.23 -6.68
N GLU A 16 13.89 25.61 -7.93
CA GLU A 16 12.54 25.93 -8.37
C GLU A 16 11.62 24.71 -8.34
N TYR A 17 12.08 23.57 -8.86
CA TYR A 17 11.33 22.31 -8.83
C TYR A 17 11.15 21.80 -7.40
N GLY A 18 12.17 21.89 -6.55
CA GLY A 18 12.06 21.56 -5.13
C GLY A 18 11.00 22.41 -4.43
N ARG A 19 10.96 23.71 -4.70
CA ARG A 19 9.92 24.61 -4.17
C ARG A 19 8.53 24.23 -4.65
N LYS A 20 8.34 24.01 -5.96
CA LYS A 20 7.06 23.59 -6.54
C LYS A 20 6.58 22.26 -5.93
N GLY A 21 7.48 21.28 -5.82
CA GLY A 21 7.19 19.99 -5.20
C GLY A 21 6.83 20.11 -3.72
N GLY A 22 7.54 20.95 -2.97
CA GLY A 22 7.22 21.23 -1.56
C GLY A 22 5.84 21.86 -1.36
N ILE A 23 5.47 22.82 -2.22
CA ILE A 23 4.14 23.45 -2.19
C ILE A 23 3.06 22.41 -2.51
N ALA A 24 3.20 21.70 -3.63
CA ALA A 24 2.23 20.69 -4.05
C ALA A 24 2.07 19.57 -3.01
N SER A 25 3.18 19.08 -2.45
CA SER A 25 3.13 18.09 -1.37
C SER A 25 2.47 18.65 -0.12
N GLY A 26 2.71 19.92 0.24
CA GLY A 26 2.08 20.58 1.37
C GLY A 26 0.56 20.72 1.19
N GLU A 27 0.12 21.10 0.00
CA GLU A 27 -1.30 21.18 -0.38
C GLU A 27 -1.97 19.81 -0.29
N ALA A 28 -1.36 18.78 -0.90
CA ALA A 28 -1.88 17.42 -0.84
C ALA A 28 -1.97 16.89 0.60
N ARG A 29 -0.96 17.16 1.43
CA ARG A 29 -0.97 16.78 2.86
C ARG A 29 -2.11 17.47 3.62
N ARG A 30 -2.33 18.77 3.39
CA ARG A 30 -3.43 19.51 4.03
C ARG A 30 -4.80 18.99 3.59
N ALA A 31 -4.99 18.75 2.30
CA ALA A 31 -6.23 18.17 1.78
C ALA A 31 -6.52 16.80 2.40
N LYS A 32 -5.51 15.92 2.48
CA LYS A 32 -5.64 14.61 3.14
C LYS A 32 -5.98 14.74 4.63
N ALA A 33 -5.37 15.70 5.34
CA ALA A 33 -5.66 15.94 6.75
C ALA A 33 -7.10 16.43 6.95
N GLN A 34 -7.60 17.32 6.08
CA GLN A 34 -8.99 17.80 6.12
C GLN A 34 -10.00 16.67 5.89
N ILE A 35 -9.76 15.82 4.87
CA ILE A 35 -10.62 14.67 4.59
C ILE A 35 -10.60 13.69 5.78
N ARG A 36 -9.42 13.43 6.35
CA ARG A 36 -9.28 12.57 7.52
C ARG A 36 -10.10 13.10 8.71
N ALA A 37 -9.99 14.39 9.01
CA ALA A 37 -10.77 15.00 10.10
C ALA A 37 -12.28 14.92 9.86
N ALA A 38 -12.73 15.19 8.63
CA ALA A 38 -14.14 15.06 8.27
C ALA A 38 -14.64 13.61 8.41
N LEU A 39 -13.81 12.63 8.02
CA LEU A 39 -14.14 11.21 8.15
C LEU A 39 -14.17 10.76 9.61
N GLU A 40 -13.23 11.21 10.44
CA GLU A 40 -13.21 10.92 11.88
C GLU A 40 -14.49 11.43 12.56
N ILE A 41 -14.95 12.63 12.20
CA ILE A 41 -16.24 13.16 12.66
C ILE A 41 -17.39 12.28 12.18
N ALA A 42 -17.46 11.98 10.88
CA ALA A 42 -18.54 11.15 10.32
C ALA A 42 -18.61 9.77 10.98
N LEU A 43 -17.47 9.12 11.22
CA LEU A 43 -17.39 7.82 11.87
C LEU A 43 -17.87 7.85 13.33
N SER A 44 -17.70 8.97 14.03
CA SER A 44 -18.13 9.16 15.41
C SER A 44 -19.60 9.55 15.57
N GLN A 45 -20.28 9.91 14.49
CA GLN A 45 -21.69 10.28 14.53
C GLN A 45 -22.59 9.07 14.75
N ASP A 46 -23.72 9.33 15.40
CA ASP A 46 -24.77 8.34 15.62
C ASP A 46 -25.42 7.93 14.29
N TYR A 47 -25.68 6.63 14.20
CA TYR A 47 -26.39 5.96 13.14
C TYR A 47 -27.48 5.10 13.77
N THR A 48 -28.71 5.28 13.29
CA THR A 48 -29.85 4.46 13.71
C THR A 48 -30.24 3.54 12.57
N ASP A 49 -30.22 2.23 12.85
CA ASP A 49 -30.59 1.22 11.86
C ASP A 49 -32.11 1.15 11.62
N PHE A 50 -32.52 0.32 10.66
CA PHE A 50 -33.94 0.10 10.35
C PHE A 50 -34.74 -0.50 11.54
N TYR A 51 -34.07 -1.14 12.50
CA TYR A 51 -34.67 -1.74 13.69
C TYR A 51 -34.71 -0.77 14.88
N GLY A 52 -34.27 0.48 14.71
CA GLY A 52 -34.26 1.50 15.74
C GLY A 52 -33.09 1.39 16.73
N ARG A 53 -32.06 0.60 16.41
CA ARG A 53 -30.83 0.52 17.23
C ARG A 53 -29.90 1.66 16.85
N THR A 54 -29.50 2.45 17.83
CA THR A 54 -28.52 3.51 17.66
C THR A 54 -27.13 3.02 18.04
N MET A 55 -26.16 3.28 17.17
CA MET A 55 -24.74 2.98 17.34
C MET A 55 -23.93 4.04 16.58
N THR A 56 -22.63 4.10 16.74
CA THR A 56 -21.80 4.99 15.91
C THR A 56 -21.68 4.43 14.48
N ASN A 57 -21.46 5.30 13.49
CA ASN A 57 -21.18 4.88 12.12
C ASN A 57 -20.01 3.88 12.05
N SER A 58 -18.97 4.05 12.88
CA SER A 58 -17.85 3.12 12.97
C SER A 58 -18.27 1.70 13.39
N GLU A 59 -19.15 1.57 14.38
CA GLU A 59 -19.70 0.29 14.83
C GLU A 59 -20.60 -0.34 13.75
N ALA A 60 -21.43 0.47 13.11
CA ALA A 60 -22.30 0.00 12.02
C ALA A 60 -21.50 -0.56 10.84
N ILE A 61 -20.43 0.12 10.44
CA ILE A 61 -19.53 -0.34 9.37
C ILE A 61 -18.83 -1.64 9.80
N ALA A 62 -18.34 -1.72 11.04
CA ALA A 62 -17.69 -2.93 11.54
C ALA A 62 -18.64 -4.14 11.52
N ALA A 63 -19.89 -3.95 11.96
CA ALA A 63 -20.91 -4.99 11.91
C ALA A 63 -21.18 -5.44 10.47
N ALA A 64 -21.36 -4.51 9.53
CA ALA A 64 -21.57 -4.82 8.13
C ALA A 64 -20.38 -5.58 7.50
N MET A 65 -19.15 -5.23 7.86
CA MET A 65 -17.95 -5.94 7.39
C MET A 65 -17.90 -7.37 7.92
N ILE A 66 -18.29 -7.60 9.19
CA ILE A 66 -18.37 -8.94 9.77
C ILE A 66 -19.41 -9.78 9.02
N ASP A 67 -20.57 -9.22 8.72
CA ASP A 67 -21.62 -9.94 8.00
C ASP A 67 -21.24 -10.23 6.54
N ALA A 68 -20.56 -9.30 5.86
CA ALA A 68 -19.99 -9.53 4.52
C ALA A 68 -18.90 -10.63 4.55
N ALA A 69 -18.01 -10.60 5.53
CA ALA A 69 -16.99 -11.63 5.70
C ALA A 69 -17.60 -13.02 5.97
N ARG A 70 -18.66 -13.09 6.79
CA ARG A 70 -19.45 -14.33 7.01
C ARG A 70 -20.07 -14.87 5.73
N ALA A 71 -20.47 -13.98 4.82
CA ALA A 71 -20.99 -14.33 3.50
C ALA A 71 -19.89 -14.74 2.49
N GLY A 72 -18.61 -14.67 2.87
CA GLY A 72 -17.48 -15.08 2.04
C GLY A 72 -16.73 -13.94 1.36
N ASP A 73 -17.01 -12.67 1.71
CA ASP A 73 -16.24 -11.54 1.18
C ASP A 73 -14.82 -11.51 1.79
N VAL A 74 -13.84 -11.92 0.97
CA VAL A 74 -12.42 -11.97 1.34
C VAL A 74 -11.86 -10.57 1.62
N SER A 75 -12.39 -9.52 0.99
CA SER A 75 -11.95 -8.15 1.22
C SER A 75 -12.42 -7.65 2.59
N ALA A 76 -13.66 -7.98 2.97
CA ALA A 76 -14.17 -7.67 4.30
C ALA A 76 -13.41 -8.45 5.39
N ALA A 77 -13.13 -9.74 5.15
CA ALA A 77 -12.29 -10.53 6.05
C ALA A 77 -10.87 -9.94 6.21
N ARG A 78 -10.28 -9.44 5.10
CA ARG A 78 -8.99 -8.73 5.11
C ARG A 78 -9.07 -7.44 5.92
N PHE A 79 -10.11 -6.64 5.72
CA PHE A 79 -10.31 -5.39 6.46
C PHE A 79 -10.37 -5.64 7.98
N ILE A 80 -11.13 -6.64 8.42
CA ILE A 80 -11.24 -7.02 9.83
C ILE A 80 -9.88 -7.43 10.38
N ARG A 81 -9.17 -8.33 9.68
CA ARG A 81 -7.83 -8.78 10.07
C ARG A 81 -6.85 -7.60 10.19
N ASP A 82 -6.78 -6.75 9.17
CA ASP A 82 -5.82 -5.64 9.14
C ASP A 82 -6.13 -4.60 10.24
N THR A 83 -7.40 -4.49 10.67
CA THR A 83 -7.83 -3.60 11.76
C THR A 83 -7.53 -4.19 13.15
N CYS A 84 -7.72 -5.50 13.34
CA CYS A 84 -7.54 -6.15 14.64
C CYS A 84 -6.10 -6.64 14.90
N GLU A 85 -5.45 -7.21 13.89
CA GLU A 85 -4.17 -7.91 14.01
C GLU A 85 -3.02 -7.14 13.34
N GLY A 86 -3.33 -6.03 12.66
CA GLY A 86 -2.39 -5.26 11.86
C GLY A 86 -2.13 -5.88 10.48
N VAL A 87 -1.51 -5.10 9.59
CA VAL A 87 -1.20 -5.58 8.24
C VAL A 87 -0.07 -6.61 8.33
N PRO A 88 -0.26 -7.86 7.86
CA PRO A 88 0.80 -8.85 7.87
C PRO A 88 1.98 -8.36 7.04
N VAL A 89 3.15 -8.26 7.67
CA VAL A 89 4.39 -7.88 6.98
C VAL A 89 4.80 -9.04 6.09
N GLN A 90 4.60 -8.88 4.78
CA GLN A 90 5.11 -9.85 3.81
C GLN A 90 6.63 -9.74 3.76
N ARG A 91 7.33 -10.72 4.34
CA ARG A 91 8.76 -10.89 4.15
C ARG A 91 9.00 -11.78 2.94
N ILE A 92 9.58 -11.21 1.89
CA ILE A 92 10.06 -11.97 0.74
C ILE A 92 11.54 -12.25 1.00
N GLU A 93 11.89 -13.51 1.25
CA GLU A 93 13.28 -13.92 1.29
C GLU A 93 13.78 -14.04 -0.16
N GLN A 94 14.58 -13.07 -0.60
CA GLN A 94 15.29 -13.17 -1.87
C GLN A 94 16.53 -14.05 -1.65
N THR A 95 16.46 -15.29 -2.12
CA THR A 95 17.65 -16.12 -2.29
C THR A 95 18.38 -15.66 -3.54
N TYR A 96 19.58 -15.14 -3.37
CA TYR A 96 20.48 -14.90 -4.50
C TYR A 96 21.06 -16.24 -4.93
N ILE A 97 20.69 -16.68 -6.13
CA ILE A 97 21.35 -17.80 -6.78
C ILE A 97 22.57 -17.20 -7.49
N PRO A 98 23.80 -17.60 -7.15
CA PRO A 98 25.01 -17.16 -7.84
C PRO A 98 24.92 -17.45 -9.33
N GLN A 99 25.48 -16.56 -10.14
CA GLN A 99 25.47 -16.71 -11.60
C GLN A 99 26.12 -18.03 -12.04
N GLU A 100 27.13 -18.52 -11.29
CA GLU A 100 27.78 -19.80 -11.58
C GLU A 100 26.80 -20.98 -11.57
N VAL A 101 25.82 -20.97 -10.67
CA VAL A 101 24.80 -22.02 -10.57
C VAL A 101 23.81 -21.91 -11.75
N TYR A 102 23.52 -20.70 -12.21
CA TYR A 102 22.72 -20.52 -13.42
C TYR A 102 23.45 -21.04 -14.66
N ASP A 103 24.73 -20.69 -14.80
CA ASP A 103 25.55 -21.10 -15.95
C ASP A 103 25.76 -22.63 -15.97
N GLU A 104 25.89 -23.26 -14.78
CA GLU A 104 25.98 -24.72 -14.63
C GLU A 104 24.66 -25.41 -15.00
N VAL A 105 23.53 -24.91 -14.51
CA VAL A 105 22.20 -25.43 -14.85
C VAL A 105 21.91 -25.24 -16.34
N GLU A 106 22.31 -24.11 -16.93
CA GLU A 106 22.16 -23.84 -18.35
C GLU A 106 23.01 -24.78 -19.20
N ARG A 107 24.26 -25.04 -18.81
CA ARG A 107 25.09 -26.07 -19.47
C ARG A 107 24.47 -27.47 -19.37
N LEU A 108 23.92 -27.82 -18.21
CA LEU A 108 23.27 -29.12 -17.99
C LEU A 108 22.00 -29.30 -18.84
N LEU A 109 21.24 -28.21 -19.05
CA LEU A 109 20.02 -28.19 -19.88
C LEU A 109 20.33 -28.14 -21.38
N CYS A 110 21.40 -27.45 -21.77
CA CYS A 110 21.83 -27.33 -23.17
C CYS A 110 22.70 -28.50 -23.65
N GLY A 111 23.09 -29.43 -22.77
CA GLY A 111 23.71 -30.70 -23.14
C GLY A 111 25.12 -30.56 -23.72
N GLU A 112 25.90 -29.58 -23.28
CA GLU A 112 27.34 -29.56 -23.58
C GLU A 112 28.05 -30.56 -22.67
N SER A 113 28.07 -31.82 -23.11
CA SER A 113 29.00 -32.83 -22.58
C SER A 113 30.41 -32.45 -23.01
N GLU A 114 31.28 -32.13 -22.06
CA GLU A 114 32.72 -31.95 -22.34
C GLU A 114 33.30 -33.26 -22.91
N GLU A 115 33.91 -33.17 -24.10
CA GLU A 115 34.76 -34.21 -24.71
C GLU A 115 36.05 -34.43 -23.92
#